data_AF-A0A2M7TW05-F1
#
_entry.id   AF-A0A2M7TW05-F1
#
_cell.length_a   1.000
_cell.length_b   1.000
_cell.length_c   1.000
_cell.angle_alpha   90.00
_cell.angle_beta   90.00
_cell.angle_gamma   90.00
#
_symmetry.space_group_name_H-M   'P 1'
#
loop_
_entity.id
_entity.type
_entity.pdbx_description
1 polymer ?
#
loop_
_entity_poly.entity_id
_entity_poly.type
_entity_poly.pdbx_seq_one_letter_code
_entity_poly.pdbx_strand_id
1 'polypeptide(L)'
;AIIAVVILPFLPNISITLNSIPFVSQFMRSYRIDLSIWKSLELINPFKTWLIVAIITGVDLIGYILEKMFGKGRGLIISSFIGGFVSSTATTQSLAVQSKKGEDVNAVLTAAFLATFASFFSLFLVILPINPLFTFTILPTLSILIISFGIASMIFLPKNHENTTTKILHPQDKTIFSIKPALFFAILFITIKIVSSVALIIYGSQGFLITAAIAGFTGVDAITINIADLSKGAISLKTAILAFIMVNAVNLLAKTFFIFLQGKREFAIKFGVMALSIIILSFAGMWFV
;
A
#
# COMPACT_ATOMS: atom_id res chain seq x y z
N ALA A 1 -0.69 -17.52 -4.41
CA ALA A 1 -2.03 -17.11 -4.88
C ALA A 1 -3.05 -18.25 -4.83
N ILE A 2 -2.80 -19.37 -5.52
CA ILE A 2 -3.74 -20.50 -5.63
C ILE A 2 -4.14 -21.06 -4.26
N ILE A 3 -3.18 -21.25 -3.34
CA ILE A 3 -3.47 -21.76 -1.98
C ILE A 3 -4.40 -20.81 -1.19
N ALA A 4 -4.25 -19.49 -1.37
CA ALA A 4 -5.12 -18.52 -0.71
C ALA A 4 -6.57 -18.64 -1.21
N VAL A 5 -6.78 -18.82 -2.51
CA VAL A 5 -8.13 -19.03 -3.08
C VAL A 5 -8.72 -20.39 -2.66
N VAL A 6 -7.90 -21.44 -2.62
CA VAL A 6 -8.34 -22.80 -2.26
C VAL A 6 -8.79 -22.92 -0.79
N ILE A 7 -8.17 -22.18 0.12
CA ILE A 7 -8.53 -22.20 1.57
C ILE A 7 -9.81 -21.40 1.85
N LEU A 8 -10.12 -20.41 1.02
CA LEU A 8 -11.22 -19.48 1.21
C LEU A 8 -12.60 -20.12 1.49
N PRO A 9 -13.06 -21.15 0.74
CA PRO A 9 -14.36 -21.79 1.00
C PRO A 9 -14.43 -22.54 2.34
N PHE A 10 -13.29 -22.85 2.97
CA PHE A 10 -13.22 -23.58 4.23
C PHE A 10 -13.22 -22.66 5.47
N LEU A 11 -13.17 -21.33 5.27
CA LEU A 11 -13.09 -20.39 6.38
C LEU A 11 -14.48 -19.90 6.83
N PRO A 12 -14.74 -19.82 8.15
CA PRO A 12 -16.00 -19.35 8.65
C PRO A 12 -16.19 -17.86 8.32
N ASN A 13 -17.35 -17.53 7.74
CA ASN A 13 -17.76 -16.16 7.51
C ASN A 13 -18.48 -15.60 8.75
N ILE A 14 -17.78 -15.59 9.88
CA ILE A 14 -18.28 -15.12 11.17
C ILE A 14 -17.32 -14.04 11.67
N SER A 15 -17.86 -12.89 12.06
CA SER A 15 -17.09 -11.81 12.67
C SER A 15 -16.75 -12.17 14.11
N ILE A 16 -15.45 -12.42 14.36
CA ILE A 16 -14.91 -12.65 15.70
C ILE A 16 -14.79 -11.28 16.38
N THR A 17 -15.59 -11.06 17.41
CA THR A 17 -15.55 -9.84 18.24
C THR A 17 -14.68 -10.05 19.47
N LEU A 18 -14.19 -8.96 20.08
CA LEU A 18 -13.32 -9.02 21.26
C LEU A 18 -13.90 -9.85 22.41
N ASN A 19 -15.23 -9.87 22.54
CA ASN A 19 -15.94 -10.61 23.59
C ASN A 19 -16.03 -12.12 23.35
N SER A 20 -15.80 -12.58 22.12
CA SER A 20 -15.85 -14.00 21.80
C SER A 20 -14.58 -14.75 22.22
N ILE A 21 -13.52 -14.02 22.62
CA ILE A 21 -12.26 -14.59 23.11
C ILE A 21 -12.31 -14.69 24.65
N PRO A 22 -12.36 -15.91 25.22
CA PRO A 22 -12.55 -16.10 26.66
C PRO A 22 -11.52 -15.36 27.51
N PHE A 23 -10.24 -15.48 27.13
CA PHE A 23 -9.12 -14.85 27.85
C PHE A 23 -9.21 -13.32 27.90
N VAL A 24 -9.55 -12.69 26.77
CA VAL A 24 -9.66 -11.22 26.69
C VAL A 24 -10.85 -10.73 27.49
N SER A 25 -11.99 -11.43 27.41
CA SER A 25 -13.18 -11.07 28.18
C SER A 25 -12.95 -11.15 29.70
N GLN A 26 -12.19 -12.16 30.17
CA GLN A 26 -11.83 -12.31 31.57
C GLN A 26 -10.87 -11.22 32.05
N PHE A 27 -9.84 -10.92 31.25
CA PHE A 27 -8.89 -9.85 31.54
C PHE A 27 -9.55 -8.46 31.59
N MET A 28 -10.45 -8.16 30.65
CA MET A 28 -11.18 -6.89 30.63
C MET A 28 -12.11 -6.75 31.84
N ARG A 29 -12.76 -7.86 32.25
CA ARG A 29 -13.59 -7.89 33.47
C ARG A 29 -12.75 -7.71 34.74
N SER A 30 -11.54 -8.29 34.82
CA SER A 30 -10.68 -8.13 36.00
C SER A 30 -10.22 -6.69 36.21
N TYR A 31 -10.10 -5.90 35.14
CA TYR A 31 -9.75 -4.47 35.20
C TYR A 31 -10.97 -3.52 35.19
N ARG A 32 -12.21 -4.04 35.32
CA ARG A 32 -13.47 -3.25 35.26
C ARG A 32 -13.61 -2.39 34.01
N ILE A 33 -13.07 -2.84 32.88
CA ILE A 33 -13.18 -2.14 31.59
C ILE A 33 -14.57 -2.40 31.01
N ASP A 34 -15.30 -1.34 30.64
CA ASP A 34 -16.64 -1.45 30.06
C ASP A 34 -16.58 -2.12 28.68
N LEU A 35 -17.12 -3.33 28.59
CA LEU A 35 -17.16 -4.16 27.37
C LEU A 35 -18.18 -3.66 26.34
N SER A 36 -19.07 -2.71 26.70
CA SER A 36 -20.09 -2.17 25.80
C SER A 36 -19.46 -1.46 24.60
N ILE A 37 -18.39 -0.69 24.85
CA ILE A 37 -17.63 0.08 23.86
C ILE A 37 -16.89 -0.85 22.89
N TRP A 38 -16.48 -2.04 23.36
CA TRP A 38 -15.70 -3.01 22.60
C TRP A 38 -16.55 -4.05 21.84
N LYS A 39 -17.87 -4.10 22.09
CA LYS A 39 -18.79 -5.02 21.39
C LYS A 39 -18.86 -4.76 19.89
N SER A 40 -18.69 -3.51 19.46
CA SER A 40 -18.70 -3.09 18.05
C SER A 40 -17.41 -3.44 17.31
N LEU A 41 -16.37 -3.88 18.02
CA LEU A 41 -15.06 -4.15 17.45
C LEU A 41 -15.02 -5.58 16.87
N GLU A 42 -15.36 -5.69 15.60
CA GLU A 42 -15.08 -6.87 14.79
C GLU A 42 -13.56 -6.98 14.59
N LEU A 43 -12.89 -7.81 15.39
CA LEU A 43 -11.44 -8.01 15.29
C LEU A 43 -11.07 -8.60 13.94
N ILE A 44 -11.65 -9.76 13.63
CA ILE A 44 -11.28 -10.56 12.46
C ILE A 44 -12.52 -11.29 11.97
N ASN A 45 -12.79 -11.22 10.68
CA ASN A 45 -13.66 -12.17 10.01
C ASN A 45 -12.74 -13.04 9.15
N PRO A 46 -12.51 -14.31 9.50
CA PRO A 46 -11.52 -15.16 8.81
C PRO A 46 -11.74 -15.21 7.31
N PHE A 47 -12.99 -15.36 6.87
CA PHE A 47 -13.35 -15.35 5.46
C PHE A 47 -13.00 -14.01 4.79
N LYS A 48 -13.43 -12.85 5.34
CA LYS A 48 -13.15 -11.52 4.75
C LYS A 48 -11.65 -11.20 4.76
N THR A 49 -10.95 -11.49 5.85
CA THR A 49 -9.51 -11.28 5.96
C THR A 49 -8.76 -12.14 4.94
N TRP A 50 -9.18 -13.38 4.74
CA TRP A 50 -8.55 -14.27 3.77
C TRP A 50 -8.92 -13.92 2.32
N LEU A 51 -10.12 -13.40 2.08
CA LEU A 51 -10.51 -12.83 0.78
C LEU A 51 -9.58 -11.68 0.39
N ILE A 52 -9.28 -10.77 1.33
CA ILE A 52 -8.31 -9.69 1.11
C ILE A 52 -6.94 -10.26 0.75
N VAL A 53 -6.45 -11.25 1.50
CA VAL A 53 -5.18 -11.93 1.22
C VAL A 53 -5.20 -12.56 -0.18
N ALA A 54 -6.30 -13.21 -0.56
CA ALA A 54 -6.45 -13.83 -1.88
C ALA A 54 -6.43 -12.79 -3.01
N ILE A 55 -7.14 -11.65 -2.85
CA ILE A 55 -7.16 -10.54 -3.81
C ILE A 55 -5.74 -10.00 -4.02
N ILE A 56 -5.02 -9.67 -2.95
CA ILE A 56 -3.67 -9.11 -3.02
C ILE A 56 -2.71 -10.11 -3.65
N THR A 57 -2.76 -11.37 -3.22
CA THR A 57 -1.89 -12.39 -3.82
C THR A 57 -2.23 -12.63 -5.30
N GLY A 58 -3.48 -12.39 -5.70
CA GLY A 58 -3.90 -12.39 -7.10
C GLY A 58 -3.30 -11.21 -7.89
N VAL A 59 -3.31 -10.01 -7.33
CA VAL A 59 -2.66 -8.83 -7.94
C VAL A 59 -1.14 -9.01 -8.02
N ASP A 60 -0.51 -9.52 -6.96
CA ASP A 60 0.91 -9.87 -6.95
C ASP A 60 1.25 -10.93 -8.02
N LEU A 61 0.35 -11.90 -8.23
CA LEU A 61 0.50 -12.91 -9.28
C LEU A 61 0.45 -12.28 -10.67
N ILE A 62 -0.45 -11.31 -10.90
CA ILE A 62 -0.48 -10.54 -12.16
C ILE A 62 0.86 -9.83 -12.34
N GLY A 63 1.37 -9.14 -11.32
CA GLY A 63 2.69 -8.50 -11.34
C GLY A 63 3.82 -9.47 -11.69
N TYR A 64 3.82 -10.66 -11.07
CA TYR A 64 4.79 -11.72 -11.36
C TYR A 64 4.68 -12.27 -12.79
N ILE A 65 3.46 -12.50 -13.29
CA ILE A 65 3.24 -12.96 -14.66
C ILE A 65 3.74 -11.90 -15.64
N LEU A 66 3.45 -10.62 -15.40
CA LEU A 66 3.98 -9.52 -16.18
C LEU A 66 5.50 -9.51 -16.16
N GLU A 67 6.13 -9.77 -15.02
CA GLU A 67 7.59 -9.86 -14.89
C GLU A 67 8.17 -11.04 -15.67
N LYS A 68 7.51 -12.20 -15.64
CA LYS A 68 7.97 -13.38 -16.37
C LYS A 68 7.79 -13.24 -17.88
N MET A 69 6.69 -12.63 -18.32
CA MET A 69 6.38 -12.41 -19.73
C MET A 69 7.19 -11.27 -20.35
N PHE A 70 7.42 -10.20 -19.59
CA PHE A 70 7.94 -8.93 -20.10
C PHE A 70 9.24 -8.47 -19.45
N GLY A 71 9.68 -9.06 -18.34
CA GLY A 71 10.88 -8.66 -17.59
C GLY A 71 12.20 -9.19 -18.15
N LYS A 72 12.19 -10.24 -18.99
CA LYS A 72 13.43 -10.74 -19.61
C LYS A 72 13.84 -9.85 -20.79
N GLY A 73 14.84 -8.99 -20.55
CA GLY A 73 15.53 -8.24 -21.61
C GLY A 73 14.95 -6.86 -21.93
N ARG A 74 14.03 -6.34 -21.11
CA ARG A 74 13.47 -4.99 -21.28
C ARG A 74 14.13 -3.98 -20.35
N GLY A 75 14.23 -2.73 -20.81
CA GLY A 75 14.92 -1.65 -20.12
C GLY A 75 14.31 -1.28 -18.76
N LEU A 76 15.05 -0.44 -18.04
CA LEU A 76 14.79 -0.02 -16.67
C LEU A 76 13.35 0.49 -16.42
N ILE A 77 12.75 1.20 -17.37
CA ILE A 77 11.38 1.74 -17.27
C ILE A 77 10.33 0.64 -17.14
N ILE A 78 10.32 -0.34 -18.06
CA ILE A 78 9.30 -1.42 -18.08
C ILE A 78 9.46 -2.30 -16.84
N SER A 79 10.71 -2.61 -16.48
CA SER A 79 11.02 -3.38 -15.27
C SER A 79 10.53 -2.68 -14.00
N SER A 80 10.57 -1.34 -13.97
CA SER A 80 10.09 -0.55 -12.84
C SER A 80 8.57 -0.52 -12.74
N PHE A 81 7.86 -0.36 -13.87
CA PHE A 81 6.41 -0.43 -13.89
C PHE A 81 5.92 -1.78 -13.34
N ILE A 82 6.47 -2.87 -13.87
CA ILE A 82 6.12 -4.22 -13.45
C ILE A 82 6.51 -4.47 -11.99
N GLY A 83 7.72 -4.08 -11.60
CA GLY A 83 8.17 -4.14 -10.21
C GLY A 83 7.27 -3.35 -9.25
N GLY A 84 6.68 -2.26 -9.74
CA GLY A 84 5.72 -1.44 -9.02
C GLY A 84 4.39 -2.14 -8.71
N PHE A 85 3.93 -3.05 -9.56
CA PHE A 85 2.77 -3.92 -9.28
C PHE A 85 3.03 -4.85 -8.10
N VAL A 86 4.26 -5.36 -7.97
CA VAL A 86 4.63 -6.30 -6.91
C VAL A 86 4.99 -5.56 -5.62
N SER A 87 5.83 -4.53 -5.73
CA SER A 87 6.18 -3.64 -4.61
C SER A 87 6.89 -2.39 -5.13
N SER A 88 6.20 -1.26 -5.10
CA SER A 88 6.81 0.02 -5.44
C SER A 88 7.93 0.40 -4.47
N THR A 89 7.85 0.06 -3.19
CA THR A 89 8.90 0.33 -2.20
C THR A 89 10.18 -0.46 -2.47
N ALA A 90 10.10 -1.77 -2.69
CA ALA A 90 11.26 -2.59 -3.02
C ALA A 90 11.90 -2.16 -4.35
N THR A 91 11.06 -1.79 -5.33
CA THR A 91 11.51 -1.28 -6.62
C THR A 91 12.23 0.06 -6.46
N THR A 92 11.70 1.00 -5.65
CA THR A 92 12.34 2.28 -5.34
C THR A 92 13.69 2.09 -4.63
N GLN A 93 13.78 1.17 -3.66
CA GLN A 93 15.06 0.85 -3.00
C GLN A 93 16.08 0.27 -3.98
N SER A 94 15.65 -0.63 -4.87
CA SER A 94 16.51 -1.21 -5.90
C SER A 94 17.01 -0.15 -6.90
N LEU A 95 16.17 0.82 -7.26
CA LEU A 95 16.55 1.98 -8.07
C LEU A 95 17.49 2.93 -7.34
N ALA A 96 17.32 3.10 -6.03
CA ALA A 96 18.25 3.86 -5.20
C ALA A 96 19.65 3.24 -5.26
N VAL A 97 19.77 1.93 -5.06
CA VAL A 97 21.06 1.23 -5.19
C VAL A 97 21.65 1.38 -6.59
N GLN A 98 20.84 1.23 -7.65
CA GLN A 98 21.29 1.41 -9.03
C GLN A 98 21.79 2.83 -9.33
N SER A 99 21.17 3.86 -8.75
CA SER A 99 21.63 5.24 -8.89
C SER A 99 23.09 5.41 -8.43
N LYS A 100 23.53 4.71 -7.38
CA LYS A 100 24.94 4.72 -6.93
C LYS A 100 25.86 3.94 -7.85
N LYS A 101 25.35 2.94 -8.58
CA LYS A 101 26.13 2.07 -9.49
C LYS A 101 26.40 2.69 -10.86
N GLY A 102 26.12 3.98 -11.05
CA GLY A 102 26.43 4.71 -12.27
C GLY A 102 25.23 5.04 -13.13
N GLU A 103 24.03 4.56 -12.78
CA GLU A 103 22.81 4.91 -13.52
C GLU A 103 22.53 6.42 -13.49
N ASP A 104 21.96 6.88 -14.61
CA ASP A 104 21.50 8.26 -14.76
C ASP A 104 20.38 8.55 -13.75
N VAL A 105 20.49 9.70 -13.08
CA VAL A 105 19.56 10.09 -12.00
C VAL A 105 18.15 10.31 -12.53
N ASN A 106 18.00 10.86 -13.74
CA ASN A 106 16.69 11.13 -14.32
C ASN A 106 16.02 9.82 -14.80
N ALA A 107 16.82 8.85 -15.29
CA ALA A 107 16.33 7.52 -15.63
C ALA A 107 15.75 6.77 -14.41
N VAL A 108 16.50 6.69 -13.30
CA VAL A 108 16.01 6.02 -12.07
C VAL A 108 14.85 6.78 -11.41
N LEU A 109 14.82 8.11 -11.54
CA LEU A 109 13.73 8.95 -11.05
C LEU A 109 12.41 8.65 -11.79
N THR A 110 12.47 8.67 -13.12
CA THR A 110 11.36 8.31 -14.01
C THR A 110 10.83 6.91 -13.68
N ALA A 111 11.74 5.95 -13.54
CA ALA A 111 11.40 4.58 -13.16
C ALA A 111 10.71 4.48 -11.80
N ALA A 112 11.20 5.21 -10.79
CA ALA A 112 10.61 5.19 -9.44
C ALA A 112 9.19 5.77 -9.44
N PHE A 113 8.93 6.78 -10.28
CA PHE A 113 7.59 7.31 -10.48
C PHE A 113 6.68 6.33 -11.19
N LEU A 114 7.18 5.67 -12.24
CA LEU A 114 6.40 4.67 -12.95
C LEU A 114 6.08 3.45 -12.07
N ALA A 115 6.99 3.04 -11.19
CA ALA A 115 6.74 2.01 -10.18
C ALA A 115 5.67 2.45 -9.17
N THR A 116 5.70 3.72 -8.74
CA THR A 116 4.70 4.27 -7.81
C THR A 116 3.33 4.38 -8.48
N PHE A 117 3.28 4.83 -9.73
CA PHE A 117 2.07 4.83 -10.56
C PHE A 117 1.46 3.43 -10.68
N ALA A 118 2.26 2.41 -10.97
CA ALA A 118 1.80 1.02 -11.05
C ALA A 118 1.19 0.52 -9.73
N SER A 119 1.77 0.90 -8.58
CA SER A 119 1.20 0.53 -7.27
C SER A 119 -0.16 1.20 -7.01
N PHE A 120 -0.39 2.43 -7.47
CA PHE A 120 -1.71 3.07 -7.34
C PHE A 120 -2.78 2.36 -8.19
N PHE A 121 -2.42 1.89 -9.38
CA PHE A 121 -3.31 1.09 -10.21
C PHE A 121 -3.65 -0.25 -9.55
N SER A 122 -2.63 -0.92 -8.99
CA SER A 122 -2.81 -2.16 -8.22
C SER A 122 -3.72 -1.94 -7.01
N LEU A 123 -3.52 -0.85 -6.28
CA LEU A 123 -4.32 -0.46 -5.13
C LEU A 123 -5.80 -0.26 -5.51
N PHE A 124 -6.07 0.42 -6.63
CA PHE A 124 -7.42 0.61 -7.16
C PHE A 124 -8.14 -0.73 -7.38
N LEU A 125 -7.46 -1.71 -8.01
CA LEU A 125 -8.01 -3.05 -8.22
C LEU A 125 -8.33 -3.78 -6.91
N VAL A 126 -7.56 -3.53 -5.86
CA VAL A 126 -7.76 -4.18 -4.55
C VAL A 126 -8.92 -3.56 -3.77
N ILE A 127 -9.06 -2.23 -3.77
CA ILE A 127 -10.09 -1.54 -2.95
C ILE A 127 -11.46 -1.47 -3.62
N LEU A 128 -11.52 -1.51 -4.95
CA LEU A 128 -12.77 -1.47 -5.71
C LEU A 128 -13.80 -2.54 -5.26
N PRO A 129 -13.44 -3.84 -5.15
CA PRO A 129 -14.38 -4.86 -4.68
C PRO A 129 -14.72 -4.72 -3.18
N ILE A 130 -13.95 -3.95 -2.41
CA ILE A 130 -14.16 -3.79 -0.98
C ILE A 130 -15.19 -2.70 -0.72
N ASN A 131 -14.99 -1.51 -1.26
CA ASN A 131 -15.90 -0.38 -1.09
C ASN A 131 -15.91 0.48 -2.36
N PRO A 132 -16.84 0.22 -3.31
CA PRO A 132 -16.93 0.96 -4.56
C PRO A 132 -17.16 2.45 -4.34
N LEU A 133 -18.03 2.82 -3.37
CA LEU A 133 -18.31 4.22 -3.06
C LEU A 133 -17.04 4.97 -2.69
N PHE A 134 -16.29 4.47 -1.71
CA PHE A 134 -15.00 5.06 -1.33
C PHE A 134 -14.02 5.14 -2.50
N THR A 135 -13.93 4.07 -3.30
CA THR A 135 -13.02 3.98 -4.44
C THR A 135 -13.31 5.05 -5.50
N PHE A 136 -14.57 5.27 -5.85
CA PHE A 136 -14.96 6.32 -6.80
C PHE A 136 -14.81 7.72 -6.20
N THR A 137 -15.04 7.89 -4.89
CA THR A 137 -14.84 9.19 -4.23
C THR A 137 -13.38 9.60 -4.19
N ILE A 138 -12.43 8.67 -4.01
CA ILE A 138 -11.00 9.02 -4.05
C ILE A 138 -10.45 9.18 -5.48
N LEU A 139 -11.24 8.88 -6.51
CA LEU A 139 -10.79 8.90 -7.91
C LEU A 139 -10.23 10.25 -8.37
N PRO A 140 -10.79 11.43 -7.99
CA PRO A 140 -10.17 12.71 -8.30
C PRO A 140 -8.78 12.86 -7.65
N THR A 141 -8.64 12.45 -6.39
CA THR A 141 -7.36 12.49 -5.67
C THR A 141 -6.35 11.54 -6.30
N LEU A 142 -6.76 10.31 -6.64
CA LEU A 142 -5.95 9.33 -7.37
C LEU A 142 -5.55 9.85 -8.75
N SER A 143 -6.45 10.51 -9.46
CA SER A 143 -6.18 11.07 -10.80
C SER A 143 -5.13 12.18 -10.71
N ILE A 144 -5.22 13.08 -9.74
CA ILE A 144 -4.20 14.12 -9.50
C ILE A 144 -2.84 13.47 -9.20
N LEU A 145 -2.80 12.46 -8.33
CA LEU A 145 -1.58 11.69 -8.03
C LEU A 145 -0.98 11.08 -9.29
N ILE A 146 -1.79 10.33 -10.05
CA ILE A 146 -1.42 9.62 -11.28
C ILE A 146 -0.90 10.60 -12.33
N ILE A 147 -1.63 11.68 -12.59
CA ILE A 147 -1.26 12.69 -13.60
C ILE A 147 0.03 13.38 -13.18
N SER A 148 0.18 13.73 -11.90
CA SER A 148 1.40 14.39 -11.40
C SER A 148 2.63 13.49 -11.59
N PHE A 149 2.51 12.19 -11.29
CA PHE A 149 3.58 11.22 -11.54
C PHE A 149 3.84 10.97 -13.03
N GLY A 150 2.81 11.01 -13.87
CA GLY A 150 2.94 10.90 -15.33
C GLY A 150 3.68 12.09 -15.94
N ILE A 151 3.29 13.32 -15.58
CA ILE A 151 3.95 14.55 -16.03
C ILE A 151 5.40 14.59 -15.55
N ALA A 152 5.62 14.28 -14.27
CA ALA A 152 6.93 14.09 -13.67
C ALA A 152 7.82 13.15 -14.49
N SER A 153 7.29 11.99 -14.85
CA SER A 153 7.99 11.00 -15.68
C SER A 153 8.30 11.52 -17.09
N MET A 154 7.43 12.35 -17.69
CA MET A 154 7.67 12.92 -19.03
C MET A 154 8.73 14.02 -19.01
N ILE A 155 8.76 14.87 -17.97
CA ILE A 155 9.72 15.97 -17.84
C ILE A 155 11.14 15.44 -17.64
N PHE A 156 11.30 14.41 -16.81
CA PHE A 156 12.59 13.82 -16.47
C PHE A 156 12.94 12.61 -17.34
N LEU A 157 12.20 12.37 -18.42
CA LEU A 157 12.51 11.29 -19.34
C LEU A 157 13.91 11.55 -19.94
N PRO A 158 14.86 10.61 -19.82
CA PRO A 158 16.19 10.80 -20.39
C PRO A 158 16.08 10.96 -21.91
N LYS A 159 16.60 12.07 -22.46
CA LYS A 159 16.55 12.39 -23.90
C LYS A 159 17.37 11.43 -24.76
N ASN A 160 18.32 10.71 -24.17
CA ASN A 160 19.14 9.74 -24.88
C ASN A 160 18.65 8.33 -24.51
N HIS A 161 17.99 7.67 -25.46
CA HIS A 161 17.62 6.26 -25.41
C HIS A 161 18.84 5.34 -25.61
N GLU A 162 19.98 5.64 -24.99
CA GLU A 162 20.99 4.61 -24.87
C GLU A 162 20.41 3.54 -23.96
N ASN A 163 20.21 2.36 -24.54
CA ASN A 163 19.61 1.19 -23.93
C ASN A 163 20.24 0.94 -22.56
N THR A 164 19.64 1.49 -21.51
CA THR A 164 19.95 1.17 -20.12
C THR A 164 19.50 -0.27 -19.92
N THR A 165 20.45 -1.16 -20.17
CA THR A 165 20.33 -2.63 -20.07
C THR A 165 20.34 -3.11 -18.62
N THR A 166 20.43 -2.15 -17.69
CA THR A 166 20.37 -2.32 -16.25
C THR A 166 19.01 -2.83 -15.83
N LYS A 167 19.03 -4.06 -15.35
CA LYS A 167 17.86 -4.76 -14.85
C LYS A 167 17.68 -4.40 -13.38
N ILE A 168 16.43 -4.17 -13.00
CA ILE A 168 16.06 -4.27 -11.60
C ILE A 168 16.11 -5.75 -11.25
N LEU A 169 17.16 -6.16 -10.53
CA LEU A 169 17.19 -7.47 -9.90
C LEU A 169 16.26 -7.40 -8.69
N HIS A 170 14.99 -7.74 -8.88
CA HIS A 170 14.15 -8.10 -7.75
C HIS A 170 14.75 -9.39 -7.15
N PRO A 171 14.94 -9.48 -5.82
CA PRO A 171 15.32 -10.72 -5.17
C PRO A 171 14.24 -11.77 -5.44
N GLN A 172 14.39 -12.52 -6.53
CA GLN A 172 13.47 -13.57 -6.95
C GLN A 172 13.76 -14.84 -6.17
N ASP A 173 13.41 -14.82 -4.89
CA ASP A 173 13.21 -16.02 -4.07
C ASP A 173 11.79 -16.08 -3.47
N LYS A 174 10.86 -15.27 -3.99
CA LYS A 174 9.44 -15.48 -3.69
C LYS A 174 8.92 -16.63 -4.55
N THR A 175 9.03 -17.85 -4.02
CA THR A 175 8.19 -18.96 -4.46
C THR A 175 6.73 -18.50 -4.44
N ILE A 176 6.12 -18.29 -5.61
CA ILE A 176 4.75 -17.77 -5.81
C ILE A 176 3.67 -18.71 -5.19
N PHE A 177 4.10 -19.92 -4.83
CA PHE A 177 3.37 -20.95 -4.10
C PHE A 177 3.65 -20.98 -2.60
N SER A 178 4.34 -20.00 -2.03
CA SER A 178 4.62 -19.99 -0.59
C SER A 178 3.46 -19.42 0.21
N ILE A 179 3.06 -20.17 1.24
CA ILE A 179 2.11 -19.73 2.27
C ILE A 179 2.73 -18.62 3.13
N LYS A 180 4.07 -18.60 3.27
CA LYS A 180 4.78 -17.69 4.19
C LYS A 180 4.52 -16.20 3.91
N PRO A 181 4.67 -15.65 2.69
CA PRO A 181 4.39 -14.24 2.42
C PRO A 181 2.93 -13.87 2.60
N ALA A 182 2.01 -14.76 2.20
CA ALA A 182 0.58 -14.56 2.39
C ALA A 182 0.20 -14.53 3.88
N LEU A 183 0.79 -15.43 4.69
CA LEU A 183 0.61 -15.47 6.13
C LEU A 183 1.22 -14.23 6.81
N PHE A 184 2.41 -13.81 6.41
CA PHE A 184 3.04 -12.59 6.91
C PHE A 184 2.17 -11.36 6.63
N PHE A 185 1.67 -11.24 5.40
CA PHE A 185 0.74 -10.17 5.04
C PHE A 185 -0.54 -10.24 5.88
N ALA A 186 -1.13 -11.43 6.04
CA ALA A 186 -2.34 -11.63 6.85
C ALA A 186 -2.12 -11.15 8.29
N ILE A 187 -1.01 -11.54 8.91
CA ILE A 187 -0.63 -11.11 10.26
C ILE A 187 -0.48 -9.59 10.32
N LEU A 188 0.29 -9.00 9.40
CA LEU A 188 0.51 -7.56 9.34
C LEU A 188 -0.81 -6.79 9.18
N PHE A 189 -1.69 -7.24 8.28
CA PHE A 189 -3.01 -6.65 8.06
C PHE A 189 -3.88 -6.74 9.31
N ILE A 190 -3.94 -7.90 9.96
CA ILE A 190 -4.67 -8.10 11.22
C ILE A 190 -4.13 -7.15 12.30
N THR A 191 -2.81 -7.04 12.45
CA THR A 191 -2.20 -6.15 13.44
C THR A 191 -2.58 -4.70 13.17
N ILE A 192 -2.45 -4.22 11.93
CA ILE A 192 -2.81 -2.85 11.55
C ILE A 192 -4.29 -2.59 11.78
N LYS A 193 -5.17 -3.54 11.40
CA LYS A 193 -6.62 -3.44 11.63
C LYS A 193 -6.93 -3.30 13.11
N ILE A 194 -6.40 -4.18 13.96
CA ILE A 194 -6.63 -4.14 15.41
C ILE A 194 -6.14 -2.83 16.00
N VAL A 195 -4.89 -2.44 15.73
CA VAL A 195 -4.29 -1.22 16.32
C VAL A 195 -5.08 0.03 15.90
N SER A 196 -5.42 0.15 14.62
CA SER A 196 -6.15 1.34 14.13
C SER A 196 -7.62 1.36 14.58
N SER A 197 -8.29 0.21 14.68
CA SER A 197 -9.65 0.13 15.24
C SER A 197 -9.70 0.41 16.74
N VAL A 198 -8.72 -0.06 17.50
CA VAL A 198 -8.56 0.28 18.93
C VAL A 198 -8.34 1.79 19.09
N ALA A 199 -7.46 2.38 18.29
CA ALA A 199 -7.20 3.82 18.32
C ALA A 199 -8.44 4.64 17.91
N LEU A 200 -9.22 4.15 16.95
CA LEU A 200 -10.49 4.76 16.54
C LEU A 200 -11.50 4.83 17.69
N ILE A 201 -11.55 3.79 18.53
CA ILE A 201 -12.50 3.72 19.64
C ILE A 201 -12.05 4.57 20.82
N ILE A 202 -10.77 4.52 21.19
CA ILE A 202 -10.26 5.24 22.36
C ILE A 202 -10.11 6.74 22.07
N TYR A 203 -9.57 7.07 20.89
CA TYR A 203 -9.14 8.43 20.55
C TYR A 203 -9.91 9.02 19.35
N GLY A 204 -10.98 8.36 18.90
CA GLY A 204 -11.79 8.83 17.78
C GLY A 204 -11.05 8.85 16.45
N SER A 205 -11.54 9.68 15.53
CA SER A 205 -10.97 9.83 14.19
C SER A 205 -9.49 10.28 14.21
N GLN A 206 -9.07 11.05 15.21
CA GLN A 206 -7.69 11.51 15.33
C GLN A 206 -6.72 10.35 15.62
N GLY A 207 -7.05 9.46 16.56
CA GLY A 207 -6.24 8.28 16.82
C GLY A 207 -6.15 7.35 15.62
N PHE A 208 -7.26 7.18 14.90
CA PHE A 208 -7.27 6.44 13.64
C PHE A 208 -6.33 7.07 12.61
N LEU A 209 -6.39 8.38 12.39
CA LEU A 209 -5.54 9.08 11.43
C LEU A 209 -4.04 8.93 11.75
N ILE A 210 -3.67 9.07 13.04
CA ILE A 210 -2.28 8.93 13.49
C ILE A 210 -1.78 7.50 13.26
N THR A 211 -2.56 6.51 13.71
CA THR A 211 -2.17 5.09 13.54
C THR A 211 -2.15 4.67 12.07
N ALA A 212 -3.07 5.19 11.25
CA ALA A 212 -3.07 4.97 9.82
C ALA A 212 -1.82 5.58 9.16
N ALA A 213 -1.47 6.83 9.49
CA ALA A 213 -0.27 7.48 8.98
C ALA A 213 0.99 6.68 9.32
N ILE A 214 1.13 6.22 10.57
CA ILE A 214 2.26 5.38 11.00
C ILE A 214 2.30 4.05 10.20
N ALA A 215 1.14 3.39 10.03
CA ALA A 215 1.05 2.16 9.25
C ALA A 215 1.41 2.35 7.76
N GLY A 216 1.24 3.57 7.23
CA GLY A 216 1.65 3.95 5.88
C GLY A 216 3.16 3.83 5.63
N PHE A 217 3.99 3.82 6.68
CA PHE A 217 5.43 3.57 6.57
C PHE A 217 5.76 2.11 6.26
N THR A 218 4.99 1.16 6.81
CA THR A 218 5.29 -0.28 6.76
C THR A 218 4.45 -1.07 5.77
N GLY A 219 3.22 -0.64 5.50
CA GLY A 219 2.27 -1.44 4.71
C GLY A 219 1.10 -0.61 4.21
N VAL A 220 1.38 0.26 3.23
CA VAL A 220 0.39 1.16 2.61
C VAL A 220 -0.86 0.42 2.12
N ASP A 221 -0.69 -0.79 1.57
CA ASP A 221 -1.80 -1.60 1.04
C ASP A 221 -2.71 -2.09 2.17
N ALA A 222 -2.13 -2.64 3.24
CA ALA A 222 -2.88 -3.18 4.37
C ALA A 222 -3.72 -2.11 5.07
N ILE A 223 -3.13 -0.93 5.34
CA ILE A 223 -3.88 0.16 5.97
C ILE A 223 -4.93 0.76 5.02
N THR A 224 -4.64 0.88 3.73
CA THR A 224 -5.59 1.41 2.75
C THR A 224 -6.82 0.51 2.61
N ILE A 225 -6.61 -0.80 2.64
CA ILE A 225 -7.71 -1.78 2.65
C ILE A 225 -8.56 -1.63 3.90
N ASN A 226 -7.92 -1.44 5.06
CA ASN A 226 -8.65 -1.20 6.31
C ASN A 226 -9.43 0.12 6.28
N ILE A 227 -8.88 1.18 5.68
CA ILE A 227 -9.59 2.45 5.44
C ILE A 227 -10.84 2.21 4.59
N ALA A 228 -10.72 1.47 3.47
CA ALA A 228 -11.84 1.16 2.59
C ALA A 228 -12.94 0.32 3.27
N ASP A 229 -12.55 -0.61 4.15
CA ASP A 229 -13.51 -1.41 4.92
C ASP A 229 -14.22 -0.56 5.99
N LEU A 230 -13.48 0.25 6.75
CA LEU A 230 -14.04 1.13 7.79
C LEU A 230 -14.92 2.24 7.19
N SER A 231 -14.66 2.68 5.96
CA SER A 231 -15.47 3.70 5.28
C SER A 231 -16.85 3.20 4.84
N LYS A 232 -17.22 1.94 5.14
CA LYS A 232 -18.58 1.41 4.97
C LYS A 232 -19.57 1.87 6.05
N GLY A 233 -19.10 2.60 7.07
CA GLY A 233 -19.95 3.17 8.10
C GLY A 233 -19.28 3.39 9.45
N ALA A 234 -18.10 2.82 9.69
CA ALA A 234 -17.36 3.01 10.93
C ALA A 234 -16.63 4.37 10.99
N ILE A 235 -16.22 4.90 9.84
CA ILE A 235 -15.66 6.24 9.71
C ILE A 235 -16.37 7.03 8.60
N SER A 236 -16.38 8.35 8.73
CA SER A 236 -16.89 9.22 7.68
C SER A 236 -16.05 9.11 6.41
N LEU A 237 -16.67 9.32 5.25
CA LEU A 237 -15.98 9.32 3.95
C LEU A 237 -14.84 10.35 3.92
N LYS A 238 -15.06 11.53 4.52
CA LYS A 238 -14.05 12.58 4.67
C LYS A 238 -12.84 12.12 5.50
N THR A 239 -13.07 11.41 6.61
CA THR A 239 -12.00 10.82 7.42
C THR A 239 -11.22 9.76 6.64
N ALA A 240 -11.92 8.93 5.85
CA ALA A 240 -11.29 7.91 5.03
C ALA A 240 -10.36 8.51 3.95
N ILE A 241 -10.80 9.57 3.28
CA ILE A 241 -9.99 10.29 2.27
C ILE A 241 -8.78 10.95 2.91
N LEU A 242 -8.96 11.62 4.05
CA LEU A 242 -7.84 12.22 4.77
C LEU A 242 -6.84 11.16 5.22
N ALA A 243 -7.30 10.03 5.74
CA ALA A 243 -6.45 8.91 6.10
C ALA A 243 -5.68 8.38 4.89
N PHE A 244 -6.34 8.23 3.74
CA PHE A 244 -5.72 7.80 2.49
C PHE A 244 -4.61 8.77 2.04
N ILE A 245 -4.85 10.08 2.08
CA ILE A 245 -3.85 11.10 1.72
C ILE A 245 -2.65 11.03 2.69
N MET A 246 -2.90 10.96 4.00
CA MET A 246 -1.84 10.89 5.01
C MET A 246 -0.99 9.62 4.87
N VAL A 247 -1.63 8.47 4.66
CA VAL A 247 -0.97 7.18 4.42
C VAL A 247 -0.04 7.27 3.21
N ASN A 248 -0.53 7.83 2.10
CA ASN A 248 0.27 7.98 0.89
C ASN A 248 1.40 9.01 1.05
N ALA A 249 1.16 10.10 1.79
CA ALA A 249 2.19 11.07 2.12
C ALA A 249 3.34 10.43 2.91
N VAL A 250 3.02 9.65 3.96
CA VAL A 250 4.03 8.93 4.73
C VAL A 250 4.77 7.91 3.86
N ASN A 251 4.08 7.18 2.99
CA ASN A 251 4.71 6.23 2.07
C ASN A 251 5.70 6.90 1.11
N LEU A 252 5.36 8.07 0.54
CA LEU A 252 6.26 8.82 -0.33
C LEU A 252 7.47 9.41 0.42
N LEU A 253 7.25 9.89 1.65
CA LEU A 253 8.33 10.36 2.51
C LEU A 253 9.26 9.20 2.92
N ALA A 254 8.71 8.02 3.23
CA ALA A 254 9.48 6.81 3.54
C ALA A 254 10.35 6.39 2.34
N LYS A 255 9.80 6.41 1.13
CA LYS A 255 10.55 6.16 -0.11
C LYS A 255 11.68 7.17 -0.31
N THR A 256 11.41 8.46 -0.11
CA THR A 256 12.42 9.52 -0.16
C THR A 256 13.55 9.25 0.83
N PHE A 257 13.20 8.85 2.06
CA PHE A 257 14.16 8.47 3.10
C PHE A 257 15.00 7.25 2.70
N PHE A 258 14.38 6.20 2.13
CA PHE A 258 15.13 5.04 1.65
C PHE A 258 16.07 5.39 0.49
N ILE A 259 15.65 6.24 -0.44
CA ILE A 259 16.51 6.74 -1.51
C ILE A 259 17.68 7.53 -0.93
N PHE A 260 17.44 8.37 0.07
CA PHE A 260 18.51 9.13 0.73
C PHE A 260 19.57 8.23 1.36
N LEU A 261 19.16 7.15 2.03
CA LEU A 261 20.08 6.19 2.65
C LEU A 261 20.86 5.36 1.59
N GLN A 262 20.14 4.85 0.59
CA GLN A 262 20.67 3.80 -0.30
C GLN A 262 21.15 4.32 -1.65
N GLY A 263 20.74 5.53 -2.07
CA GLY A 263 20.97 6.09 -3.40
C GLY A 263 21.80 7.37 -3.44
N LYS A 264 21.91 7.97 -4.64
CA LYS A 264 22.54 9.27 -4.86
C LYS A 264 21.72 10.37 -4.17
N ARG A 265 22.38 11.34 -3.54
CA ARG A 265 21.72 12.50 -2.90
C ARG A 265 20.85 13.29 -3.87
N GLU A 266 21.32 13.46 -5.12
CA GLU A 266 20.56 14.14 -6.17
C GLU A 266 19.22 13.44 -6.45
N PHE A 267 19.21 12.10 -6.51
CA PHE A 267 17.98 11.33 -6.69
C PHE A 267 17.03 11.52 -5.50
N ALA A 268 17.53 11.49 -4.27
CA ALA A 268 16.73 11.71 -3.07
C ALA A 268 16.08 13.10 -3.05
N ILE A 269 16.85 14.16 -3.41
CA ILE A 269 16.35 15.53 -3.44
C ILE A 269 15.27 15.68 -4.52
N LYS A 270 15.55 15.25 -5.76
CA LYS A 270 14.58 15.35 -6.87
C LYS A 270 13.28 14.58 -6.55
N PHE A 271 13.40 13.33 -6.10
CA PHE A 271 12.24 12.54 -5.71
C PHE A 271 11.47 13.19 -4.54
N GLY A 272 12.19 13.70 -3.54
CA GLY A 272 11.61 14.35 -2.35
C GLY A 272 10.84 15.63 -2.66
N VAL A 273 11.40 16.52 -3.49
CA VAL A 273 10.68 17.75 -3.93
C VAL A 273 9.37 17.37 -4.62
N MET A 274 9.41 16.38 -5.51
CA MET A 274 8.24 15.96 -6.25
C MET A 274 7.22 15.24 -5.36
N ALA A 275 7.69 14.39 -4.44
CA ALA A 275 6.84 13.79 -3.42
C ALA A 275 6.11 14.86 -2.62
N LEU A 276 6.79 15.94 -2.19
CA LEU A 276 6.17 17.05 -1.48
C LEU A 276 5.14 17.79 -2.35
N SER A 277 5.46 18.10 -3.61
CA SER A 277 4.51 18.73 -4.53
C SER A 277 3.25 17.88 -4.70
N ILE A 278 3.42 16.56 -4.84
CA ILE A 278 2.33 15.60 -5.01
C ILE A 278 1.48 15.50 -3.75
N ILE A 279 2.09 15.51 -2.56
CA ILE A 279 1.38 15.55 -1.28
C ILE A 279 0.51 16.80 -1.20
N ILE A 280 1.07 17.98 -1.50
CA ILE A 280 0.35 19.25 -1.48
C ILE A 280 -0.84 19.22 -2.45
N LEU A 281 -0.62 18.76 -3.68
CA LEU A 281 -1.69 18.62 -4.69
C LEU A 281 -2.76 17.61 -4.29
N SER A 282 -2.41 16.56 -3.54
CA SER A 282 -3.38 15.58 -3.04
C SER A 282 -4.38 16.18 -2.06
N PHE A 283 -3.95 17.14 -1.24
CA PHE A 283 -4.84 17.89 -0.36
C PHE A 283 -5.80 18.79 -1.14
N ALA A 284 -5.41 19.31 -2.31
CA ALA A 284 -6.33 20.02 -3.19
C ALA A 284 -7.45 19.09 -3.70
N GLY A 285 -7.17 17.79 -3.84
CA GLY A 285 -8.16 16.76 -4.16
C GLY A 285 -9.33 16.69 -3.17
N MET A 286 -9.12 17.08 -1.90
CA MET A 286 -10.19 17.15 -0.90
C MET A 286 -11.24 18.22 -1.19
N TRP A 287 -10.95 19.20 -2.04
CA TRP A 287 -11.94 20.23 -2.42
C TRP A 287 -13.02 19.69 -3.37
N PHE A 288 -12.77 18.54 -4.01
CA PHE A 288 -13.70 17.90 -4.94
C PHE A 288 -14.62 16.88 -4.24
N VAL A 289 -14.53 16.75 -2.92
CA VAL A 289 -15.32 15.80 -2.11
C VAL A 289 -16.04 16.51 -0.97
#